data_AF-A0A812FTS6-F1
#
_entry.id   AF-A0A812FTS6-F1
#
_cell.length_a   1.000
_cell.length_b   1.000
_cell.length_c   1.000
_cell.angle_alpha   90.00
_cell.angle_beta   90.00
_cell.angle_gamma   90.00
#
_symmetry.space_group_name_H-M   'P 1'
#
loop_
_entity.id
_entity.type
_entity.pdbx_description
1 polymer ?
#
loop_
_entity_poly.entity_id
_entity_poly.type
_entity_poly.pdbx_seq_one_letter_code
_entity_poly.pdbx_strand_id
1 'polypeptide(L)'
;METNDLIALIFSGIGAVFICIYYMDKKQSVCCECNEVISHRKQNRYTLEKGGAKLALCKKCFNKINKQASLKAQNCSCCKKPFTTRMKISEWKGEFQSYFLCVQCEKKVSKRVENTFLLNQLLSPDFIKKHSNFSDLESMVEYSGVELQTQDDLNSDAWNTFIATNTSFSCWHEMKVGAEVLMLQRQNDIIVQSLRKQNV
;
A
#
# COMPACT_ATOMS: atom_id res chain seq x y z
N MET A 1 -26.27 -6.71 64.38
CA MET A 1 -25.83 -6.57 62.99
C MET A 1 -26.41 -5.27 62.49
N GLU A 2 -25.58 -4.25 62.30
CA GLU A 2 -26.07 -2.93 61.89
C GLU A 2 -26.59 -2.98 60.45
N THR A 3 -27.52 -2.12 60.08
CA THR A 3 -28.12 -2.05 58.74
C THR A 3 -27.08 -1.93 57.63
N ASN A 4 -25.94 -1.30 57.93
CA ASN A 4 -24.80 -1.16 57.01
C ASN A 4 -24.10 -2.50 56.72
N ASP A 5 -24.02 -3.40 57.70
CA ASP A 5 -23.41 -4.73 57.52
C ASP A 5 -24.26 -5.62 56.62
N LEU A 6 -25.59 -5.58 56.80
CA LEU A 6 -26.55 -6.31 55.98
C LEU A 6 -26.47 -5.86 54.51
N ILE A 7 -26.37 -4.55 54.29
CA ILE A 7 -26.26 -3.96 52.95
C ILE A 7 -24.94 -4.38 52.27
N ALA A 8 -23.81 -4.35 52.98
CA ALA A 8 -22.52 -4.80 52.44
C ALA A 8 -22.51 -6.30 52.08
N LEU A 9 -23.18 -7.14 52.88
CA LEU A 9 -23.32 -8.57 52.64
C LEU A 9 -24.17 -8.87 51.38
N ILE A 10 -25.26 -8.12 51.17
CA ILE A 10 -26.10 -8.23 49.98
C ILE A 10 -25.32 -7.81 48.72
N PHE A 11 -24.61 -6.67 48.76
CA PHE A 11 -23.82 -6.20 47.62
C PHE A 11 -22.66 -7.13 47.26
N SER A 12 -21.98 -7.69 48.26
CA SER A 12 -20.90 -8.67 48.04
C SER A 12 -21.43 -9.98 47.44
N GLY A 13 -22.59 -10.48 47.91
CA GLY A 13 -23.25 -11.65 47.34
C GLY A 13 -23.68 -11.45 45.88
N ILE A 14 -24.29 -10.30 45.57
CA ILE A 14 -24.69 -9.94 44.20
C ILE A 14 -23.45 -9.85 43.27
N GLY A 15 -22.37 -9.23 43.74
CA GLY A 15 -21.12 -9.13 42.99
C GLY A 15 -20.52 -10.51 42.66
N ALA A 16 -20.54 -11.45 43.61
CA ALA A 16 -20.06 -12.80 43.39
C ALA A 16 -20.87 -13.55 42.32
N VAL A 17 -22.20 -13.41 42.32
CA VAL A 17 -23.07 -14.03 41.32
C VAL A 17 -22.77 -13.51 39.90
N PHE A 18 -22.61 -12.19 39.73
CA PHE A 18 -22.24 -11.61 38.44
C PHE A 18 -20.88 -12.10 37.92
N ILE A 19 -19.91 -12.27 38.83
CA ILE A 19 -18.60 -12.82 38.48
C ILE A 19 -18.72 -14.28 38.03
N CYS A 20 -19.52 -15.10 38.74
CA CYS A 20 -19.80 -16.48 38.34
C CYS A 20 -20.47 -16.57 36.96
N ILE A 21 -21.53 -15.78 36.72
CA ILE A 21 -22.23 -15.72 35.43
C ILE A 21 -21.25 -15.35 34.30
N TYR A 22 -20.38 -14.37 34.53
CA TYR A 22 -19.38 -13.97 33.54
C TYR A 22 -18.44 -15.11 33.14
N TYR A 23 -17.91 -15.87 34.10
CA TYR A 23 -17.03 -17.01 33.81
C TYR A 23 -17.75 -18.24 33.27
N MET A 24 -19.07 -18.34 33.46
CA MET A 24 -19.89 -19.36 32.79
C MET A 24 -20.07 -19.06 31.29
N ASP A 25 -20.13 -17.78 30.90
CA ASP A 25 -20.18 -17.39 29.49
C ASP A 25 -18.77 -17.34 28.87
N LYS A 26 -18.37 -18.45 28.24
CA LYS A 26 -17.08 -18.55 27.53
C LYS A 26 -16.93 -17.52 26.41
N LYS A 27 -18.01 -17.03 25.80
CA LYS A 27 -17.93 -16.02 24.73
C LYS A 27 -17.42 -14.67 25.26
N GLN A 28 -17.61 -14.41 26.55
CA GLN A 28 -17.18 -13.19 27.22
C GLN A 28 -15.90 -13.36 28.03
N SER A 29 -15.70 -14.52 28.65
CA SER A 29 -14.61 -14.76 29.60
C SER A 29 -13.38 -15.42 29.01
N VAL A 30 -13.42 -15.90 27.76
CA VAL A 30 -12.29 -16.57 27.11
C VAL A 30 -11.95 -15.89 25.80
N CYS A 31 -10.65 -15.61 25.58
CA CYS A 31 -10.16 -15.05 24.33
C CYS A 31 -10.39 -16.03 23.18
N CYS A 32 -11.14 -15.62 22.15
CA CYS A 32 -11.50 -16.48 21.03
C CYS A 32 -10.32 -16.88 20.12
N GLU A 33 -9.15 -16.26 20.28
CA GLU A 33 -7.96 -16.51 19.45
C GLU A 33 -6.89 -17.37 20.14
N CYS A 34 -6.72 -17.22 21.45
CA CYS A 34 -5.66 -17.92 22.20
C CYS A 34 -6.16 -18.75 23.37
N ASN A 35 -7.48 -18.80 23.59
CA ASN A 35 -8.14 -19.54 24.66
C ASN A 35 -7.73 -19.15 26.10
N GLU A 36 -7.04 -18.02 26.27
CA GLU A 36 -6.72 -17.50 27.61
C GLU A 36 -7.97 -16.89 28.27
N VAL A 37 -8.13 -17.15 29.56
CA VAL A 37 -9.19 -16.56 30.39
C VAL A 37 -8.95 -15.06 30.57
N ILE A 38 -9.97 -14.26 30.30
CA ILE A 38 -9.98 -12.81 30.49
C ILE A 38 -10.60 -12.51 31.84
N SER A 39 -9.82 -11.92 32.75
CA SER A 39 -10.32 -11.54 34.07
C SER A 39 -11.47 -10.54 34.00
N HIS A 40 -12.52 -10.75 34.80
CA HIS A 40 -13.64 -9.83 34.95
C HIS A 40 -13.19 -8.42 35.40
N ARG A 41 -12.04 -8.31 36.09
CA ARG A 41 -11.46 -7.04 36.58
C ARG A 41 -10.75 -6.22 35.50
N LYS A 42 -10.60 -6.75 34.28
CA LYS A 42 -9.87 -6.08 33.20
C LYS A 42 -10.73 -4.94 32.63
N GLN A 43 -10.23 -3.71 32.75
CA GLN A 43 -10.94 -2.50 32.32
C GLN A 43 -11.07 -2.39 30.78
N ASN A 44 -10.03 -2.79 30.04
CA ASN A 44 -10.04 -2.76 28.58
C ASN A 44 -10.45 -4.13 28.02
N ARG A 45 -11.74 -4.28 27.71
CA ARG A 45 -12.31 -5.48 27.07
C ARG A 45 -12.40 -5.26 25.57
N TYR A 46 -11.84 -6.18 24.79
CA TYR A 46 -11.85 -6.14 23.34
C TYR A 46 -12.76 -7.23 22.80
N THR A 47 -13.36 -7.00 21.65
CA THR A 47 -14.26 -7.97 21.02
C THR A 47 -13.97 -8.10 19.53
N LEU A 48 -14.36 -9.24 18.96
CA LEU A 48 -14.33 -9.54 17.54
C LEU A 48 -15.72 -10.00 17.11
N GLU A 49 -16.24 -9.43 16.04
CA GLU A 49 -17.49 -9.91 15.43
C GLU A 49 -17.18 -11.04 14.44
N LYS A 50 -17.74 -12.22 14.68
CA LYS A 50 -17.59 -13.39 13.80
C LYS A 50 -18.91 -14.13 13.73
N GLY A 51 -19.47 -14.26 12.53
CA GLY A 51 -20.74 -14.98 12.30
C GLY A 51 -21.92 -14.39 13.09
N GLY A 52 -22.00 -13.06 13.21
CA GLY A 52 -23.06 -12.36 13.96
C GLY A 52 -22.91 -12.40 15.49
N ALA A 53 -21.88 -13.07 16.02
CA ALA A 53 -21.60 -13.09 17.46
C ALA A 53 -20.41 -12.18 17.82
N LYS A 54 -20.53 -11.43 18.93
CA LYS A 54 -19.43 -10.71 19.57
C LYS A 54 -18.67 -11.66 20.49
N LEU A 55 -17.42 -11.94 20.16
CA LEU A 55 -16.54 -12.83 20.90
C LEU A 55 -15.45 -12.04 21.61
N ALA A 56 -15.08 -12.43 22.83
CA ALA A 56 -14.07 -11.73 23.60
C ALA A 56 -12.65 -11.94 23.04
N LEU A 57 -11.85 -10.87 23.08
CA LEU A 57 -10.44 -10.85 22.70
C LEU A 57 -9.57 -10.35 23.85
N CYS A 58 -8.43 -11.01 24.05
CA CYS A 58 -7.40 -10.45 24.92
C CYS A 58 -6.65 -9.31 24.21
N LYS A 59 -6.10 -8.36 24.98
CA LYS A 59 -5.33 -7.21 24.46
C LYS A 59 -4.22 -7.62 23.47
N LYS A 60 -3.52 -8.71 23.76
CA LYS A 60 -2.42 -9.23 22.91
C LYS A 60 -2.94 -9.64 21.53
N CYS A 61 -4.04 -10.40 21.48
CA CYS A 61 -4.65 -10.84 20.23
C CYS A 61 -5.29 -9.68 19.46
N PHE A 62 -5.99 -8.78 20.15
CA PHE A 62 -6.53 -7.55 19.54
C PHE A 62 -5.42 -6.72 18.87
N ASN A 63 -4.33 -6.45 19.60
CA ASN A 63 -3.20 -5.71 19.06
C ASN A 63 -2.54 -6.44 17.88
N LYS A 64 -2.44 -7.77 17.92
CA LYS A 64 -1.89 -8.57 16.82
C LYS A 64 -2.75 -8.45 15.56
N ILE A 65 -4.08 -8.59 15.70
CA ILE A 65 -5.03 -8.45 14.59
C ILE A 65 -4.97 -7.04 14.01
N ASN A 66 -5.02 -6.01 14.85
CA ASN A 66 -4.98 -4.63 14.37
C ASN A 66 -3.68 -4.30 13.65
N LYS A 67 -2.53 -4.78 14.16
CA LYS A 67 -1.25 -4.62 13.47
C LYS A 67 -1.21 -5.31 12.11
N GLN A 68 -1.89 -6.46 11.98
CA GLN A 68 -2.02 -7.16 10.71
C GLN A 68 -2.97 -6.42 9.75
N ALA A 69 -4.09 -5.93 10.25
CA ALA A 69 -5.06 -5.15 9.49
C ALA A 69 -4.50 -3.79 9.03
N SER A 70 -3.59 -3.19 9.80
CA SER A 70 -2.95 -1.91 9.48
C SER A 70 -1.84 -1.99 8.44
N LEU A 71 -1.53 -3.17 7.88
CA LEU A 71 -0.54 -3.30 6.82
C LEU A 71 -1.03 -2.58 5.56
N LYS A 72 -0.10 -1.90 4.86
CA LYS A 72 -0.38 -1.18 3.59
C LYS A 72 -1.03 -2.06 2.52
N ALA A 73 -0.77 -3.36 2.58
CA ALA A 73 -1.43 -4.36 1.75
C ALA A 73 -1.52 -5.67 2.52
N GLN A 74 -2.54 -6.46 2.19
CA GLN A 74 -2.78 -7.75 2.82
C GLN A 74 -2.08 -8.91 2.08
N ASN A 75 -1.93 -8.81 0.75
CA ASN A 75 -1.36 -9.88 -0.08
C ASN A 75 -0.34 -9.34 -1.07
N CYS A 76 0.65 -10.16 -1.40
CA CYS A 76 1.61 -9.87 -2.45
C CYS A 76 0.91 -9.81 -3.82
N SER A 77 1.20 -8.76 -4.58
CA SER A 77 0.64 -8.55 -5.92
C SER A 77 1.05 -9.65 -6.90
N CYS A 78 2.25 -10.20 -6.80
CA CYS A 78 2.73 -11.26 -7.71
C CYS A 78 2.25 -12.66 -7.30
N CYS A 79 2.64 -13.12 -6.10
CA CYS A 79 2.44 -14.51 -5.68
C CYS A 79 1.21 -14.75 -4.79
N LYS A 80 0.41 -13.71 -4.52
CA LYS A 80 -0.81 -13.75 -3.68
C LYS A 80 -0.62 -14.20 -2.23
N LYS A 81 0.60 -14.53 -1.81
CA LYS A 81 0.90 -14.86 -0.41
C LYS A 81 0.51 -13.71 0.52
N PRO A 82 -0.14 -14.00 1.67
CA PRO A 82 -0.46 -12.98 2.65
C PRO A 82 0.80 -12.42 3.28
N PHE A 83 0.79 -11.12 3.54
CA PHE A 83 1.84 -10.47 4.30
C PHE A 83 1.72 -10.80 5.78
N THR A 84 2.85 -10.75 6.47
CA THR A 84 2.88 -10.80 7.94
C THR A 84 3.47 -9.50 8.46
N THR A 85 3.19 -9.17 9.71
CA THR A 85 3.75 -7.98 10.40
C THR A 85 5.28 -7.94 10.45
N ARG A 86 5.97 -9.05 10.17
CA ARG A 86 7.43 -9.14 10.14
C ARG A 86 8.02 -9.00 8.74
N MET A 87 7.20 -9.04 7.69
CA MET A 87 7.67 -8.97 6.31
C MET A 87 7.86 -7.53 5.88
N LYS A 88 8.95 -7.26 5.16
CA LYS A 88 9.09 -6.02 4.39
C LYS A 88 8.15 -6.08 3.19
N ILE A 89 7.31 -5.05 3.05
CA ILE A 89 6.42 -4.84 1.92
C ILE A 89 7.02 -3.73 1.06
N SER A 90 7.40 -4.07 -0.17
CA SER A 90 7.90 -3.09 -1.14
C SER A 90 6.74 -2.58 -1.99
N GLU A 91 6.62 -1.27 -2.15
CA GLU A 91 5.63 -0.64 -3.01
C GLU A 91 6.27 -0.23 -4.33
N TRP A 92 5.62 -0.60 -5.43
CA TRP A 92 6.05 -0.34 -6.81
C TRP A 92 4.91 0.36 -7.54
N LYS A 93 5.17 1.55 -8.08
CA LYS A 93 4.15 2.33 -8.79
C LYS A 93 4.03 1.81 -10.22
N GLY A 94 2.81 1.43 -10.62
CA GLY A 94 2.41 1.28 -12.02
C GLY A 94 1.76 2.56 -12.55
N GLU A 95 1.34 2.56 -13.82
CA GLU A 95 0.68 3.71 -14.46
C GLU A 95 -0.72 3.92 -13.86
N PHE A 96 -1.43 2.82 -13.54
CA PHE A 96 -2.81 2.87 -13.07
C PHE A 96 -3.03 2.39 -11.64
N GLN A 97 -2.04 1.71 -11.03
CA GLN A 97 -2.15 1.19 -9.66
C GLN A 97 -0.77 0.97 -9.00
N SER A 98 -0.74 0.94 -7.67
CA SER A 98 0.43 0.48 -6.91
C SER A 98 0.42 -1.05 -6.75
N TYR A 99 1.61 -1.64 -6.79
CA TYR A 99 1.86 -3.04 -6.49
C TYR A 99 2.63 -3.19 -5.19
N PHE A 100 2.15 -4.09 -4.35
CA PHE A 100 2.81 -4.42 -3.08
C PHE A 100 3.45 -5.81 -3.18
N LEU A 101 4.77 -5.87 -3.02
CA LEU A 101 5.56 -7.07 -3.27
C LEU A 101 6.20 -7.60 -1.99
N CYS A 102 6.22 -8.92 -1.85
CA CYS A 102 7.10 -9.56 -0.88
C CYS A 102 8.55 -9.50 -1.34
N VAL A 103 9.48 -9.65 -0.40
CA VAL A 103 10.94 -9.59 -0.65
C VAL A 103 11.39 -10.50 -1.80
N GLN A 104 10.81 -11.69 -1.92
CA GLN A 104 11.18 -12.61 -3.01
C GLN A 104 10.68 -12.13 -4.38
N CYS A 105 9.47 -11.56 -4.44
CA CYS A 105 8.91 -11.06 -5.69
C CYS A 105 9.57 -9.74 -6.09
N GLU A 106 9.87 -8.87 -5.13
CA GLU A 106 10.64 -7.64 -5.37
C GLU A 106 11.98 -7.98 -6.04
N LYS A 107 12.78 -8.89 -5.48
CA LYS A 107 14.04 -9.34 -6.12
C LYS A 107 13.86 -9.87 -7.54
N LYS A 108 12.73 -10.49 -7.87
CA LYS A 108 12.43 -10.98 -9.23
C LYS A 108 12.08 -9.83 -10.18
N VAL A 109 11.30 -8.86 -9.69
CA VAL A 109 10.91 -7.67 -10.45
C VAL A 109 12.12 -6.80 -10.71
N SER A 110 12.91 -6.46 -9.69
CA SER A 110 14.07 -5.57 -9.79
C SER A 110 15.12 -6.06 -10.79
N LYS A 111 15.25 -7.37 -10.99
CA LYS A 111 16.15 -7.96 -12.00
C LYS A 111 15.70 -7.78 -13.46
N ARG A 112 14.44 -7.44 -13.68
CA ARG A 112 13.82 -7.28 -15.00
C ARG A 112 13.60 -5.82 -15.38
N VAL A 113 13.87 -4.89 -14.46
CA VAL A 113 13.75 -3.45 -14.69
C VAL A 113 14.96 -2.97 -15.48
N GLU A 114 14.69 -2.14 -16.47
CA GLU A 114 15.70 -1.42 -17.24
C GLU A 114 15.70 0.02 -16.74
N ASN A 115 16.88 0.63 -16.59
CA ASN A 115 17.02 2.00 -16.11
C ASN A 115 17.58 2.95 -17.17
N THR A 116 17.76 2.45 -18.39
CA THR A 116 18.31 3.19 -19.52
C THR A 116 17.40 2.96 -20.70
N PHE A 117 16.81 4.04 -21.19
CA PHE A 117 15.83 4.02 -22.27
C PHE A 117 16.34 4.91 -23.41
N LEU A 118 16.00 4.52 -24.63
CA LEU A 118 16.24 5.38 -25.78
C LEU A 118 15.27 6.56 -25.77
N LEU A 119 15.69 7.71 -26.28
CA LEU A 119 14.89 8.93 -26.23
C LEU A 119 13.54 8.77 -26.96
N ASN A 120 13.53 8.05 -28.07
CA ASN A 120 12.32 7.74 -28.85
C ASN A 120 11.35 6.78 -28.11
N GLN A 121 11.85 5.98 -27.16
CA GLN A 121 11.00 5.14 -26.30
C GLN A 121 10.40 5.97 -25.16
N LEU A 122 11.20 6.85 -24.56
CA LEU A 122 10.75 7.78 -23.51
C LEU A 122 9.67 8.73 -24.03
N LEU A 123 9.97 9.38 -25.16
CA LEU A 123 9.09 10.35 -25.81
C LEU A 123 8.25 9.69 -26.89
N SER A 124 7.52 8.64 -26.49
CA SER A 124 6.56 7.98 -27.38
C SER A 124 5.52 8.97 -27.93
N PRO A 125 4.94 8.73 -29.12
CA PRO A 125 3.89 9.57 -29.68
C PRO A 125 2.73 9.82 -28.70
N ASP A 126 2.34 8.81 -27.93
CA ASP A 126 1.28 8.93 -26.92
C ASP A 126 1.66 9.88 -25.78
N PHE A 127 2.92 9.87 -25.35
CA PHE A 127 3.42 10.81 -24.35
C PHE A 127 3.40 12.24 -24.88
N ILE A 128 3.91 12.45 -26.10
CA ILE A 128 3.97 13.78 -26.71
C ILE A 128 2.58 14.35 -26.95
N LYS A 129 1.65 13.57 -27.53
CA LYS A 129 0.25 14.01 -27.75
C LYS A 129 -0.49 14.33 -26.45
N LYS A 130 -0.15 13.65 -25.35
CA LYS A 130 -0.77 13.90 -24.05
C LYS A 130 -0.31 15.22 -23.42
N HIS A 131 0.92 15.63 -23.70
CA HIS A 131 1.59 16.75 -23.03
C HIS A 131 1.85 17.94 -23.95
N SER A 132 1.46 17.88 -25.22
CA SER A 132 1.68 18.91 -26.23
C SER A 132 0.67 18.78 -27.38
N ASN A 133 0.73 19.69 -28.34
CA ASN A 133 -0.08 19.64 -29.57
C ASN A 133 0.63 18.90 -30.73
N PHE A 134 1.81 18.32 -30.51
CA PHE A 134 2.58 17.61 -31.54
C PHE A 134 2.19 16.13 -31.63
N SER A 135 2.43 15.50 -32.78
CA SER A 135 2.13 14.08 -32.98
C SER A 135 3.22 13.15 -32.44
N ASP A 136 4.46 13.60 -32.45
CA ASP A 136 5.67 12.82 -32.18
C ASP A 136 6.87 13.74 -31.94
N LEU A 137 8.03 13.15 -31.65
CA LEU A 137 9.25 13.89 -31.31
C LEU A 137 9.80 14.64 -32.53
N GLU A 138 9.68 14.05 -33.72
CA GLU A 138 10.21 14.61 -34.96
C GLU A 138 9.49 15.91 -35.32
N SER A 139 8.16 15.92 -35.32
CA SER A 139 7.34 17.13 -35.55
C SER A 139 7.60 18.21 -34.50
N MET A 140 7.82 17.83 -33.24
CA MET A 140 8.17 18.77 -32.18
C MET A 140 9.54 19.41 -32.39
N VAL A 141 10.55 18.63 -32.81
CA VAL A 141 11.90 19.11 -33.10
C VAL A 141 11.90 20.00 -34.34
N GLU A 142 11.26 19.58 -35.42
CA GLU A 142 11.15 20.36 -36.65
C GLU A 142 10.50 21.72 -36.41
N TYR A 143 9.40 21.76 -35.66
CA TYR A 143 8.69 23.00 -35.34
C TYR A 143 9.50 23.93 -34.42
N SER A 144 10.40 23.38 -33.60
CA SER A 144 11.21 24.19 -32.68
C SER A 144 12.21 25.10 -33.38
N GLY A 145 12.63 24.75 -34.61
CA GLY A 145 13.70 25.44 -35.32
C GLY A 145 15.08 25.32 -34.64
N VAL A 146 15.21 24.48 -33.61
CA VAL A 146 16.48 24.22 -32.91
C VAL A 146 17.24 23.14 -33.67
N GLU A 147 18.48 23.42 -34.03
CA GLU A 147 19.35 22.44 -34.68
C GLU A 147 19.88 21.45 -33.63
N LEU A 148 19.24 20.27 -33.55
CA LEU A 148 19.63 19.20 -32.64
C LEU A 148 20.51 18.19 -33.37
N GLN A 149 21.83 18.31 -33.22
CA GLN A 149 22.81 17.39 -33.81
C GLN A 149 23.26 16.32 -32.80
N THR A 150 23.21 16.65 -31.51
CA THR A 150 23.66 15.84 -30.38
C THR A 150 22.63 15.85 -29.25
N GLN A 151 22.78 14.91 -28.31
CA GLN A 151 21.92 14.88 -27.12
C GLN A 151 22.14 16.11 -26.20
N ASP A 152 23.31 16.74 -26.28
CA ASP A 152 23.63 17.91 -25.47
C ASP A 152 22.88 19.17 -25.93
N ASP A 153 22.49 19.23 -27.21
CA ASP A 153 21.71 20.35 -27.76
C ASP A 153 20.32 20.47 -27.11
N LEU A 154 19.80 19.35 -26.58
CA LEU A 154 18.56 19.30 -25.78
C LEU A 154 18.71 19.98 -24.42
N ASN A 155 19.93 20.28 -23.94
CA ASN A 155 20.15 20.99 -22.68
C ASN A 155 20.28 22.52 -22.88
N SER A 156 19.98 23.03 -24.08
CA SER A 156 20.04 24.46 -24.38
C SER A 156 18.88 25.27 -23.78
N ASP A 157 19.12 26.55 -23.50
CA ASP A 157 18.08 27.48 -23.03
C ASP A 157 16.96 27.68 -24.06
N ALA A 158 17.32 27.63 -25.35
CA ALA A 158 16.37 27.68 -26.46
C ALA A 158 15.39 26.50 -26.39
N TRP A 159 15.90 25.28 -26.21
CA TRP A 159 15.05 24.09 -26.07
C TRP A 159 14.21 24.13 -24.79
N ASN A 160 14.78 24.56 -23.66
CA ASN A 160 14.02 24.73 -22.42
C ASN A 160 12.84 25.69 -22.58
N THR A 161 13.06 26.84 -23.21
CA THR A 161 12.03 27.85 -23.48
C THR A 161 10.94 27.29 -24.40
N PHE A 162 11.35 26.54 -25.43
CA PHE A 162 10.44 25.88 -26.34
C PHE A 162 9.54 24.86 -25.62
N ILE A 163 10.12 23.98 -24.79
CA ILE A 163 9.38 23.00 -24.00
C ILE A 163 8.39 23.69 -23.04
N ALA A 164 8.84 24.74 -22.35
CA ALA A 164 8.02 25.51 -21.43
C ALA A 164 6.78 26.15 -22.09
N THR A 165 6.93 26.53 -23.37
CA THR A 165 5.89 27.24 -24.12
C THR A 165 4.90 26.29 -24.79
N ASN A 166 5.35 25.10 -25.21
CA ASN A 166 4.56 24.21 -26.07
C ASN A 166 4.14 22.90 -25.42
N THR A 167 4.53 22.67 -24.16
CA THR A 167 4.18 21.47 -23.41
C THR A 167 3.59 21.81 -22.04
N SER A 168 3.11 20.80 -21.32
CA SER A 168 2.66 20.95 -19.94
C SER A 168 3.80 21.05 -18.89
N PHE A 169 5.06 21.04 -19.32
CA PHE A 169 6.24 21.03 -18.44
C PHE A 169 6.92 22.39 -18.42
N SER A 170 7.59 22.74 -17.31
CA SER A 170 8.26 24.03 -17.15
C SER A 170 9.64 24.11 -17.84
N CYS A 171 10.26 22.97 -18.12
CA CYS A 171 11.55 22.88 -18.81
C CYS A 171 11.79 21.46 -19.35
N TRP A 172 12.84 21.30 -20.15
CA TRP A 172 13.23 20.01 -20.72
C TRP A 172 13.53 18.94 -19.66
N HIS A 173 14.24 19.33 -18.60
CA HIS A 173 14.60 18.40 -17.53
C HIS A 173 13.36 17.78 -16.89
N GLU A 174 12.34 18.59 -16.61
CA GLU A 174 11.08 18.12 -16.02
C GLU A 174 10.35 17.16 -16.97
N MET A 175 10.26 17.49 -18.26
CA MET A 175 9.66 16.63 -19.27
C MET A 175 10.37 15.28 -19.36
N LYS A 176 11.71 15.28 -19.39
CA LYS A 176 12.52 14.06 -19.43
C LYS A 176 12.28 13.18 -18.20
N VAL A 177 12.34 13.77 -17.00
CA VAL A 177 12.08 13.03 -15.74
C VAL A 177 10.64 12.48 -15.72
N GLY A 178 9.66 13.26 -16.17
CA GLY A 178 8.28 12.83 -16.28
C GLY A 178 8.10 11.62 -17.21
N ALA A 179 8.76 11.64 -18.37
CA ALA A 179 8.77 10.54 -19.32
C ALA A 179 9.43 9.28 -18.74
N GLU A 180 10.58 9.42 -18.08
CA GLU A 180 11.30 8.31 -17.41
C GLU A 180 10.44 7.67 -16.33
N VAL A 181 9.78 8.47 -15.49
CA VAL A 181 8.88 7.97 -14.43
C VAL A 181 7.71 7.20 -15.04
N LEU A 182 7.07 7.71 -16.09
CA LEU A 182 5.96 7.03 -16.75
C LEU A 182 6.41 5.71 -17.40
N MET A 183 7.59 5.71 -18.04
CA MET A 183 8.15 4.51 -18.66
C MET A 183 8.43 3.42 -17.62
N LEU A 184 9.04 3.79 -16.49
CA LEU A 184 9.27 2.87 -15.37
C LEU A 184 7.95 2.33 -14.80
N GLN A 185 6.92 3.17 -14.68
CA GLN A 185 5.58 2.75 -14.24
C GLN A 185 4.96 1.72 -15.17
N ARG A 186 5.00 1.97 -16.49
CA ARG A 186 4.53 1.02 -17.51
C ARG A 186 5.31 -0.29 -17.47
N GLN A 187 6.62 -0.21 -17.33
CA GLN A 187 7.47 -1.38 -17.21
C GLN A 187 7.11 -2.20 -15.96
N ASN A 188 6.83 -1.54 -14.83
CA ASN A 188 6.39 -2.21 -13.61
C ASN A 188 5.07 -2.96 -13.81
N ASP A 189 4.09 -2.35 -14.49
CA ASP A 189 2.83 -3.00 -14.84
C ASP A 189 3.09 -4.30 -15.63
N ILE A 190 3.90 -4.21 -16.68
CA ILE A 190 4.22 -5.34 -17.56
C ILE A 190 4.94 -6.46 -16.78
N ILE A 191 5.98 -6.11 -16.03
CA ILE A 191 6.78 -7.10 -15.29
C ILE A 191 5.92 -7.81 -14.25
N VAL A 192 5.16 -7.07 -13.44
CA VAL A 192 4.32 -7.65 -12.38
C VAL A 192 3.23 -8.54 -12.98
N GLN A 193 2.59 -8.11 -14.07
CA GLN A 193 1.60 -8.93 -14.78
C GLN A 193 2.20 -10.21 -15.36
N SER A 194 3.40 -10.13 -15.95
CA SER A 194 4.10 -11.31 -16.48
C SER A 194 4.40 -12.33 -15.38
N LEU A 195 4.84 -11.87 -14.21
CA LEU A 195 5.14 -12.74 -13.07
C LEU A 195 3.87 -13.34 -12.45
N ARG A 196 2.74 -12.62 -12.44
CA ARG A 196 1.45 -13.18 -12.00
C ARG A 196 1.09 -14.42 -12.82
N LYS A 197 1.18 -14.32 -14.15
CA LYS A 197 0.85 -15.42 -15.08
C LYS A 197 1.74 -16.66 -14.89
N GLN A 198 2.99 -16.47 -14.49
CA GLN A 198 3.93 -17.58 -14.24
C GLN A 198 3.68 -18.32 -12.91
N ASN A 199 2.87 -17.77 -12.02
CA ASN A 199 2.56 -18.37 -10.71
C ASN A 199 1.12 -18.92 -10.63
N VAL A 200 0.38 -18.89 -11.74
CA VAL A 200 -0.92 -19.57 -11.93
C VAL A 200 -0.64 -20.87 -12.66
#